data_AF-A0A0S2DDW3-F1
#
_entry.id   AF-A0A0S2DDW3-F1
#
_cell.length_a   1.000
_cell.length_b   1.000
_cell.length_c   1.000
_cell.angle_alpha   90.00
_cell.angle_beta   90.00
_cell.angle_gamma   90.00
#
_symmetry.space_group_name_H-M   'P 1'
#
loop_
_entity.id
_entity.type
_entity.pdbx_description
1 polymer ?
#
loop_
_entity_poly.entity_id
_entity_poly.type
_entity_poly.pdbx_seq_one_letter_code
_entity_poly.pdbx_strand_id
1 'polypeptide(L)' 'MALEALAEVAGAALRLCGRMLFEIVVEWLIYGTGRLLLWPFYRRKPPGDTACLCAGVGFWLLLLLAVAWSRTALNA' A
#
# COMPACT_ATOMS: atom_id res chain seq x y z
N MET A 1 16.59 9.10 -32.53
CA MET A 1 17.71 8.40 -31.87
C MET A 1 17.88 8.86 -30.42
N ALA A 2 18.39 10.07 -30.14
CA ALA A 2 18.65 10.51 -28.75
C ALA A 2 17.37 10.75 -27.91
N LEU A 3 16.31 11.30 -28.51
CA LEU A 3 15.05 11.60 -27.80
C LEU A 3 14.27 10.33 -27.42
N GLU A 4 14.31 9.31 -28.27
CA GLU A 4 13.63 8.03 -28.00
C GLU A 4 14.33 7.23 -26.91
N ALA A 5 15.67 7.21 -26.91
CA ALA A 5 16.45 6.62 -25.84
C ALA A 5 16.20 7.32 -24.49
N LEU A 6 16.06 8.65 -24.49
CA LEU A 6 15.68 9.41 -23.29
C LEU A 6 14.27 9.07 -22.80
N ALA A 7 13.32 8.86 -23.70
CA ALA A 7 11.95 8.50 -23.34
C ALA A 7 11.85 7.09 -22.73
N GLU A 8 12.57 6.11 -23.28
CA GLU A 8 12.60 4.75 -22.71
C GLU A 8 13.25 4.71 -21.33
N VAL A 9 14.37 5.41 -21.16
CA VAL A 9 15.08 5.49 -19.88
C VAL A 9 14.25 6.25 -18.85
N ALA A 10 13.60 7.36 -19.23
CA ALA A 10 12.72 8.10 -18.35
C ALA A 10 11.48 7.27 -17.94
N GLY A 11 10.90 6.51 -18.88
CA GLY A 11 9.79 5.60 -18.59
C GLY A 11 10.17 4.45 -17.65
N ALA A 12 11.38 3.89 -17.83
CA ALA A 12 11.94 2.87 -16.93
C ALA A 12 12.22 3.44 -15.53
N ALA A 13 12.81 4.63 -15.45
CA ALA A 13 13.06 5.34 -14.20
C ALA A 13 11.75 5.69 -13.47
N LEU A 14 10.72 6.15 -14.19
CA LEU A 14 9.39 6.42 -13.62
C LEU A 14 8.70 5.16 -13.10
N ARG A 15 8.85 4.01 -13.77
CA ARG A 15 8.34 2.72 -13.26
C ARG A 15 9.06 2.28 -11.99
N LEU A 16 10.39 2.46 -11.93
CA LEU A 16 11.18 2.17 -10.74
C LEU A 16 10.81 3.10 -9.58
N CYS A 17 10.78 4.41 -9.82
CA CYS A 17 10.34 5.40 -8.84
C CYS A 17 8.90 5.15 -8.38
N GLY A 18 7.99 4.84 -9.29
CA GLY A 18 6.60 4.51 -8.97
C GLY A 18 6.48 3.26 -8.13
N ARG A 19 7.26 2.20 -8.43
CA ARG A 19 7.29 0.97 -7.64
C ARG A 19 7.87 1.21 -6.24
N MET A 20 8.95 1.97 -6.14
CA MET A 20 9.62 2.26 -4.87
C MET A 20 8.76 3.18 -4.00
N LEU A 21 8.14 4.20 -4.58
CA LEU A 21 7.15 5.04 -3.89
C LEU A 21 5.94 4.21 -3.47
N PHE A 22 5.45 3.31 -4.33
CA PHE A 22 4.34 2.44 -3.97
C PHE A 22 4.71 1.53 -2.80
N GLU A 23 5.90 0.94 -2.80
CA GLU A 23 6.39 0.08 -1.72
C GLU A 23 6.55 0.87 -0.42
N ILE A 24 7.16 2.06 -0.46
CA ILE A 24 7.29 2.95 0.71
C ILE A 24 5.93 3.40 1.21
N VAL A 25 5.05 3.86 0.31
CA VAL A 25 3.71 4.31 0.67
C VAL A 25 2.94 3.15 1.25
N VAL A 26 2.93 1.98 0.62
CA VAL A 26 2.22 0.79 1.10
C VAL A 26 2.79 0.31 2.43
N GLU A 27 4.10 0.30 2.62
CA GLU A 27 4.70 -0.08 3.89
C GLU A 27 4.34 0.92 4.99
N TRP A 28 4.46 2.21 4.71
CA TRP A 28 4.09 3.28 5.65
C TRP A 28 2.58 3.29 5.95
N LEU A 29 1.76 2.93 4.98
CA LEU A 29 0.31 2.85 5.10
C LEU A 29 -0.08 1.57 5.84
N ILE A 30 0.49 0.40 5.56
CA ILE A 30 0.18 -0.84 6.28
C ILE A 30 0.67 -0.75 7.72
N TYR A 31 1.95 -0.43 7.95
CA TYR A 31 2.50 -0.32 9.29
C TYR A 31 1.96 0.90 10.04
N GLY A 32 1.84 2.04 9.38
CA GLY A 32 1.29 3.26 9.98
C GLY A 32 -0.17 3.09 10.35
N THR A 33 -1.01 2.55 9.46
CA THR A 33 -2.43 2.33 9.74
C THR A 33 -2.61 1.22 10.78
N GLY A 34 -1.81 0.14 10.73
CA GLY A 34 -1.81 -0.90 11.76
C GLY A 34 -1.46 -0.35 13.14
N ARG A 35 -0.45 0.52 13.24
CA ARG A 35 -0.09 1.20 14.49
C ARG A 35 -1.22 2.10 14.95
N LEU A 36 -1.81 2.89 14.06
CA LEU A 36 -2.85 3.86 14.39
C LEU A 36 -4.16 3.18 14.81
N LEU A 37 -4.52 2.06 14.18
CA LEU A 37 -5.67 1.24 14.55
C LEU A 37 -5.48 0.57 15.91
N LEU A 38 -4.29 0.02 16.16
CA LEU A 38 -3.99 -0.69 17.41
C LEU A 38 -3.65 0.26 18.56
N TRP A 39 -3.26 1.50 18.28
CA TRP A 39 -2.91 2.50 19.28
C TRP A 39 -3.98 2.71 20.37
N PRO A 40 -5.29 2.87 20.07
CA PRO A 40 -6.31 2.99 21.10
C PRO A 40 -6.53 1.69 21.90
N PHE A 41 -6.31 0.52 21.30
CA PHE A 41 -6.53 -0.79 21.95
C PHE A 41 -5.31 -1.28 22.77
N TYR A 42 -4.09 -0.91 22.39
CA TYR A 42 -2.83 -1.37 22.99
C TYR A 42 -2.12 -0.28 23.80
N ARG A 43 -2.88 0.50 24.58
CA ARG A 43 -2.35 1.61 25.39
C ARG A 43 -1.37 1.18 26.51
N ARG A 44 -1.30 -0.11 26.86
CA ARG A 44 -0.49 -0.64 27.99
C ARG A 44 0.48 -1.78 27.67
N LYS A 45 0.38 -2.43 26.50
CA LYS A 45 1.32 -3.47 26.06
C LYS A 45 1.73 -3.15 24.63
N PRO A 46 3.03 -3.17 24.26
CA PRO A 46 3.40 -3.00 22.87
C PRO A 46 2.70 -4.10 22.06
N PRO A 47 1.91 -3.76 21.03
CA PRO A 47 1.34 -4.76 20.14
C PRO A 47 2.51 -5.50 19.49
N GLY A 48 2.51 -6.83 19.55
CA GLY A 48 3.54 -7.62 18.87
C GLY A 48 3.55 -7.26 17.38
N ASP A 49 4.73 -7.16 16.78
CA ASP A 49 4.90 -6.68 15.39
C ASP A 49 4.00 -7.43 14.41
N THR A 50 3.75 -8.72 14.67
CA THR A 50 2.84 -9.58 13.90
C THR A 50 1.38 -9.11 13.92
N ALA A 51 0.88 -8.60 15.05
CA ALA A 51 -0.50 -8.10 15.16
C ALA A 51 -0.69 -6.78 14.39
N CYS A 52 0.33 -5.92 14.40
CA CYS A 52 0.35 -4.68 13.62
C CYS A 52 0.32 -4.95 12.12
N LEU A 53 1.14 -5.90 11.68
CA LEU A 53 1.19 -6.39 10.30
C LEU A 53 -0.15 -7.01 9.88
N CYS A 54 -0.73 -7.90 10.70
CA CYS A 54 -2.03 -8.51 10.41
C CYS A 54 -3.18 -7.49 10.34
N ALA A 55 -3.21 -6.50 11.24
CA ALA A 55 -4.25 -5.47 11.24
C ALA A 55 -4.14 -4.55 10.01
N GLY A 56 -2.93 -4.11 9.68
CA GLY A 56 -2.67 -3.30 8.48
C GLY A 56 -2.99 -4.05 7.19
N VAL A 57 -2.50 -5.28 7.04
CA VAL A 57 -2.75 -6.13 5.86
C VAL A 57 -4.23 -6.48 5.74
N GLY A 58 -4.89 -6.87 6.84
CA GLY A 58 -6.31 -7.22 6.84
C GLY A 58 -7.20 -6.05 6.43
N PHE A 59 -6.92 -4.84 6.93
CA PHE A 59 -7.65 -3.63 6.52
C PHE A 59 -7.50 -3.35 5.02
N TRP A 60 -6.28 -3.44 4.49
CA TRP A 60 -6.01 -3.20 3.07
C TRP A 60 -6.61 -4.27 2.16
N LEU A 61 -6.59 -5.54 2.58
CA LEU A 61 -7.19 -6.64 1.83
C LEU A 61 -8.71 -6.45 1.69
N LEU A 62 -9.38 -6.04 2.77
CA LEU A 62 -10.81 -5.69 2.75
C LEU A 62 -11.10 -4.52 1.83
N LEU A 63 -10.23 -3.51 1.81
CA LEU A 63 -10.38 -2.33 0.97
C LEU A 63 -10.20 -2.67 -0.52
N LEU A 64 -9.23 -3.52 -0.86
CA LEU A 64 -9.07 -4.06 -2.21
C LEU A 64 -10.25 -4.91 -2.64
N LEU A 65 -10.77 -5.76 -1.76
CA LEU A 65 -11.98 -6.53 -2.03
C LEU A 65 -13.19 -5.62 -2.26
N ALA A 66 -13.35 -4.55 -1.46
CA ALA A 66 -14.42 -3.58 -1.64
C ALA A 66 -14.27 -2.80 -2.97
N VAL A 67 -13.05 -2.45 -3.38
CA VAL A 67 -12.78 -1.79 -4.67
C VAL A 67 -13.00 -2.74 -5.85
N ALA A 68 -12.58 -4.01 -5.72
CA ALA A 68 -12.84 -5.02 -6.74
C ALA A 68 -14.35 -5.24 -6.89
N TRP A 69 -15.06 -5.35 -5.77
CA TRP A 69 -16.51 -5.49 -5.74
C TRP A 69 -17.23 -4.28 -6.36
N SER A 70 -16.80 -3.06 -6.04
CA SER A 70 -17.40 -1.85 -6.61
C SER A 70 -17.12 -1.74 -8.11
N ARG A 71 -15.94 -2.15 -8.58
CA ARG A 71 -15.67 -2.23 -10.03
C ARG A 71 -16.50 -3.29 -10.72
N THR A 72 -16.72 -4.46 -10.10
CA THR A 72 -17.63 -5.47 -10.67
C THR A 72 -19.09 -5.02 -10.65
N ALA A 73 -19.52 -4.27 -9.64
CA ALA A 73 -20.87 -3.73 -9.53
C ALA A 73 -21.13 -2.54 -10.47
N LEU A 74 -20.09 -1.78 -10.83
CA LEU A 74 -20.17 -0.67 -11.81
C LEU A 74 -20.06 -1.14 -13.27
N ASN A 75 -19.49 -2.32 -13.51
CA ASN A 75 -19.37 -2.94 -14.83
C ASN A 75 -20.48 -3.96 -15.15
N ALA A 76 -21.43 -4.15 -14.22
CA ALA A 76 -22.62 -4.99 -14.38
C ALA A 76 -23.85 -4.11 -14.65
#